data_AF-A0A318LHH7-F1
#
_entry.id   AF-A0A318LHH7-F1
#
_cell.length_a   1.000
_cell.length_b   1.000
_cell.length_c   1.000
_cell.angle_alpha   90.00
_cell.angle_beta   90.00
_cell.angle_gamma   90.00
#
_symmetry.space_group_name_H-M   'P 1'
#
loop_
_entity.id
_entity.type
_entity.pdbx_description
1 polymer ?
#
loop_
_entity_poly.entity_id
_entity_poly.type
_entity_poly.pdbx_seq_one_letter_code
_entity_poly.pdbx_strand_id
1 'polypeptide(L)'
;MRQELDDIEPELGGAPEVDLKEAYGLPDRIGPLRLPAEPELAAAARKVAVIERARRLALWCGEGRAVFETVGLGDEDRAAAASELGESEEDIVQLYLLAEDVDFIVPGEEGTQLGEAADVWPDGGDEDVLDIWGRALAAVLAWSLLTDADRAGEGELDFEGAGAWFMPLFLARYRGLPVPAISEMIFDLATPELVADDARARWDAWTAEHGDPAEVLLGRLTELGAVDISDGVTRATPLAVWAMRDELLDSGVEVPLLPPADELSAADLLELALSGMDGELEVEAEAWLARRSGDAAAAELLAAAAEGGAAERTVAAALIRERIGVEAETQLRKALDVPMLRPHAKASLELLLGPHPDFAATEEDGARLLVDEIAGSVHGVAEEDVPTLLGATVPAGYATLFETVWRLDHPDTHRVLTLIGEHHPDKATAKQARRAAHKAAGRTHS
;
A
#
# COMPACT_ATOMS: atom_id res chain seq x y z
N MET A 1 15.04 16.86 -48.96
CA MET A 1 15.63 17.12 -47.63
C MET A 1 14.99 18.33 -46.91
N ARG A 2 13.81 18.79 -47.35
CA ARG A 2 12.93 19.76 -46.68
C ARG A 2 11.46 19.42 -47.00
N GLN A 3 11.17 18.11 -47.07
CA GLN A 3 9.87 17.59 -47.51
C GLN A 3 9.65 16.13 -47.03
N GLU A 4 10.20 15.78 -45.86
CA GLU A 4 10.04 14.48 -45.19
C GLU A 4 9.93 14.69 -43.65
N LEU A 5 9.38 15.84 -43.24
CA LEU A 5 9.14 16.20 -41.84
C LEU A 5 7.70 16.67 -41.59
N ASP A 6 6.80 16.48 -42.57
CA ASP A 6 5.39 16.93 -42.50
C ASP A 6 4.40 15.79 -42.19
N ASP A 7 4.86 14.58 -41.86
CA ASP A 7 4.00 13.42 -41.56
C ASP A 7 4.27 12.82 -40.15
N ILE A 8 4.60 13.65 -39.17
CA ILE A 8 4.48 13.25 -37.76
C ILE A 8 3.34 14.10 -37.19
N GLU A 9 2.12 13.55 -37.27
CA GLU A 9 1.03 13.98 -36.41
C GLU A 9 1.55 13.95 -34.96
N PRO A 10 1.35 15.00 -34.15
CA PRO A 10 1.61 14.91 -32.73
C PRO A 10 0.55 13.95 -32.18
N GLU A 11 0.93 12.69 -31.97
CA GLU A 11 0.27 11.89 -30.95
C GLU A 11 0.36 12.73 -29.67
N LEU A 12 -0.80 13.19 -29.19
CA LEU A 12 -0.98 13.73 -27.86
C LEU A 12 -0.45 12.66 -26.89
N GLY A 13 0.83 12.78 -26.56
CA GLY A 13 1.57 11.81 -25.77
C GLY A 13 1.13 11.89 -24.33
N GLY A 14 0.07 11.15 -23.99
CA GLY A 14 -0.03 10.64 -22.63
C GLY A 14 1.27 9.86 -22.36
N ALA A 15 1.92 10.17 -21.24
CA ALA A 15 3.05 9.36 -20.77
C ALA A 15 2.65 7.88 -20.81
N PRO A 16 3.54 6.95 -21.21
CA PRO A 16 3.22 5.53 -21.20
C PRO A 16 2.73 5.17 -19.80
N GLU A 17 1.49 4.66 -19.73
CA GLU A 17 0.85 4.22 -18.50
C GLU A 17 1.81 3.25 -17.78
N VAL A 18 2.35 3.70 -16.64
CA VAL A 18 3.38 2.96 -15.92
C VAL A 18 2.70 1.79 -15.23
N ASP A 19 3.02 0.56 -15.65
CA ASP A 19 2.58 -0.64 -14.95
C ASP A 19 3.22 -0.66 -13.55
N LEU A 20 2.46 -0.21 -12.54
CA LEU A 20 2.92 -0.12 -11.16
C LEU A 20 3.27 -1.50 -10.58
N LYS A 21 2.62 -2.55 -11.08
CA LYS A 21 2.88 -3.91 -10.62
C LYS A 21 4.27 -4.36 -11.03
N GLU A 22 4.64 -4.15 -12.29
CA GLU A 22 5.99 -4.46 -12.77
C GLU A 22 7.03 -3.52 -12.15
N ALA A 23 6.76 -2.22 -12.11
CA ALA A 23 7.70 -1.22 -11.59
C ALA A 23 8.10 -1.44 -10.12
N TYR A 24 7.15 -1.88 -9.29
CA TYR A 24 7.36 -2.09 -7.85
C TYR A 24 7.43 -3.56 -7.43
N GLY A 25 7.35 -4.50 -8.37
CA GLY A 25 7.35 -5.94 -8.07
C GLY A 25 6.19 -6.37 -7.16
N LEU A 26 5.01 -5.77 -7.36
CA LEU A 26 3.85 -5.97 -6.50
C LEU A 26 3.22 -7.36 -6.71
N PRO A 27 2.60 -7.94 -5.66
CA PRO A 27 1.80 -9.14 -5.81
C PRO A 27 0.55 -8.88 -6.66
N ASP A 28 -0.09 -9.95 -7.13
CA ASP A 28 -1.39 -9.87 -7.83
C ASP A 28 -2.50 -9.24 -6.96
N ARG A 29 -2.35 -9.30 -5.63
CA ARG A 29 -3.34 -8.82 -4.66
C ARG A 29 -2.65 -8.21 -3.45
N ILE A 30 -3.12 -7.03 -3.05
CA ILE A 30 -2.75 -6.35 -1.80
C ILE A 30 -3.91 -6.52 -0.80
N GLY A 31 -3.59 -6.49 0.49
CA GLY A 31 -4.58 -6.61 1.57
C GLY A 31 -5.77 -5.68 1.43
N PRO A 32 -6.96 -6.10 1.92
CA PRO A 32 -8.15 -5.28 1.87
C PRO A 32 -7.97 -4.00 2.68
N LEU A 33 -8.60 -2.91 2.25
CA LEU A 33 -8.54 -1.62 2.94
C LEU A 33 -9.93 -1.02 3.14
N ARG A 34 -10.05 -0.10 4.10
CA ARG A 34 -11.28 0.67 4.30
C ARG A 34 -11.20 2.03 3.60
N LEU A 35 -12.20 2.34 2.79
CA LEU A 35 -12.42 3.68 2.24
C LEU A 35 -13.80 4.21 2.60
N PRO A 36 -13.95 5.54 2.75
CA PRO A 36 -15.24 6.21 2.71
C PRO A 36 -15.98 5.92 1.40
N ALA A 37 -17.29 6.12 1.40
CA ALA A 37 -18.08 6.01 0.18
C ALA A 37 -17.68 7.09 -0.84
N GLU A 38 -17.87 6.81 -2.13
CA GLU A 38 -17.54 7.72 -3.23
C GLU A 38 -18.08 9.15 -3.05
N PRO A 39 -19.34 9.38 -2.61
CA PRO A 39 -19.83 10.75 -2.39
C PRO A 39 -19.11 11.48 -1.25
N GLU A 40 -18.62 10.75 -0.24
CA GLU A 40 -17.86 11.33 0.86
C GLU A 40 -16.44 11.72 0.41
N LEU A 41 -15.82 10.89 -0.43
CA LEU A 41 -14.54 11.19 -1.09
C LEU A 41 -14.69 12.42 -1.99
N ALA A 42 -15.67 12.44 -2.89
CA ALA A 42 -15.91 13.57 -3.78
C ALA A 42 -16.21 14.86 -2.99
N ALA A 43 -16.96 14.78 -1.88
CA ALA A 43 -17.18 15.92 -0.99
C ALA A 43 -15.90 16.39 -0.26
N ALA A 44 -14.92 15.51 -0.04
CA ALA A 44 -13.60 15.88 0.46
C ALA A 44 -12.78 16.56 -0.63
N ALA A 45 -12.76 16.03 -1.86
CA ALA A 45 -12.06 16.60 -3.01
C ALA A 45 -12.55 18.03 -3.30
N ARG A 46 -13.86 18.28 -3.28
CA ARG A 46 -14.44 19.62 -3.49
C ARG A 46 -14.02 20.67 -2.45
N LYS A 47 -13.50 20.26 -1.29
CA LYS A 47 -13.01 21.20 -0.24
C LYS A 47 -11.56 21.62 -0.46
N VAL A 48 -10.85 20.98 -1.39
CA VAL A 48 -9.46 21.24 -1.70
C VAL A 48 -9.35 22.54 -2.48
N ALA A 49 -8.67 23.54 -1.89
CA ALA A 49 -8.66 24.90 -2.43
C ALA A 49 -7.73 25.04 -3.66
N VAL A 50 -6.69 24.22 -3.79
CA VAL A 50 -5.69 24.37 -4.86
C VAL A 50 -6.27 24.11 -6.25
N ILE A 51 -7.21 23.18 -6.40
CA ILE A 51 -7.89 22.92 -7.67
C ILE A 51 -8.77 24.11 -8.07
N GLU A 52 -9.48 24.72 -7.12
CA GLU A 52 -10.24 25.95 -7.40
C GLU A 52 -9.33 27.15 -7.71
N ARG A 53 -8.13 27.23 -7.11
CA ARG A 53 -7.12 28.24 -7.48
C ARG A 53 -6.65 28.04 -8.93
N ALA A 54 -6.37 26.80 -9.34
CA ALA A 54 -6.00 26.47 -10.72
C ALA A 54 -7.12 26.80 -11.71
N ARG A 55 -8.38 26.50 -11.35
CA ARG A 55 -9.55 26.88 -12.14
C ARG A 55 -9.70 28.40 -12.28
N ARG A 56 -9.51 29.16 -11.21
CA ARG A 56 -9.53 30.64 -11.25
C ARG A 56 -8.45 31.18 -12.18
N LEU A 57 -7.27 30.57 -12.20
CA LEU A 57 -6.20 30.90 -13.15
C LEU A 57 -6.64 30.59 -14.58
N ALA A 58 -7.21 29.42 -14.85
CA ALA A 58 -7.72 29.06 -16.17
C ALA A 58 -8.76 30.05 -16.70
N LEU A 59 -9.71 30.46 -15.86
CA LEU A 59 -10.71 31.47 -16.18
C LEU A 59 -10.10 32.86 -16.43
N TRP A 60 -9.01 33.19 -15.72
CA TRP A 60 -8.27 34.43 -15.93
C TRP A 60 -7.50 34.42 -17.26
N CYS A 61 -6.87 33.29 -17.59
CA CYS A 61 -6.19 33.10 -18.87
C CYS A 61 -7.18 33.29 -20.02
N GLY A 62 -8.35 32.66 -19.94
CA GLY A 62 -9.36 32.71 -21.00
C GLY A 62 -8.76 32.27 -22.35
N GLU A 63 -9.23 32.89 -23.43
CA GLU A 63 -8.78 32.59 -24.80
C GLU A 63 -7.62 33.52 -25.22
N GLY A 64 -6.50 32.93 -25.65
CA GLY A 64 -5.46 33.61 -26.43
C GLY A 64 -4.29 34.23 -25.66
N ARG A 65 -4.02 33.82 -24.41
CA ARG A 65 -2.81 34.24 -23.68
C ARG A 65 -1.57 33.52 -24.21
N ALA A 66 -0.44 34.23 -24.23
CA ALA A 66 0.80 33.68 -24.78
C ALA A 66 1.44 32.67 -23.82
N VAL A 67 1.84 31.53 -24.37
CA VAL A 67 2.52 30.43 -23.67
C VAL A 67 3.97 30.33 -24.17
N PHE A 68 4.89 30.02 -23.28
CA PHE A 68 6.33 29.85 -23.54
C PHE A 68 6.78 28.46 -23.10
N GLU A 69 7.70 27.87 -23.88
CA GLU A 69 8.05 26.43 -23.88
C GLU A 69 8.46 25.83 -22.52
N THR A 70 8.85 26.62 -21.51
CA THR A 70 9.42 26.08 -20.25
C THR A 70 8.71 26.50 -18.96
N VAL A 71 7.80 27.48 -18.99
CA VAL A 71 7.21 28.06 -17.76
C VAL A 71 5.72 28.43 -17.91
N GLY A 72 5.05 27.89 -18.93
CA GLY A 72 3.64 28.21 -19.22
C GLY A 72 3.48 29.67 -19.66
N LEU A 73 2.70 30.46 -18.91
CA LEU A 73 2.44 31.87 -19.22
C LEU A 73 3.72 32.70 -19.41
N GLY A 74 3.64 33.72 -20.27
CA GLY A 74 4.71 34.72 -20.40
C GLY A 74 4.91 35.57 -19.16
N ASP A 75 6.11 36.15 -18.99
CA ASP A 75 6.48 36.95 -17.80
C ASP A 75 5.47 38.06 -17.49
N GLU A 76 4.99 38.78 -18.51
CA GLU A 76 4.00 39.85 -18.33
C GLU A 76 2.65 39.30 -17.84
N ASP A 77 2.17 38.20 -18.42
CA ASP A 77 0.91 37.56 -18.05
C ASP A 77 1.03 36.89 -16.66
N ARG A 78 2.18 36.29 -16.33
CA ARG A 78 2.48 35.69 -15.03
C ARG A 78 2.42 36.74 -13.92
N ALA A 79 3.10 37.87 -14.09
CA ALA A 79 3.09 38.96 -13.12
C ALA A 79 1.69 39.58 -12.97
N ALA A 80 0.93 39.70 -14.06
CA ALA A 80 -0.45 40.17 -14.02
C ALA A 80 -1.37 39.19 -13.27
N ALA A 81 -1.29 37.90 -13.58
CA ALA A 81 -2.06 36.85 -12.90
C ALA A 81 -1.76 36.81 -11.41
N ALA A 82 -0.48 36.84 -11.03
CA ALA A 82 -0.04 36.85 -9.63
C ALA A 82 -0.68 38.04 -8.86
N SER A 83 -0.59 39.24 -9.44
CA SER A 83 -1.16 40.44 -8.83
C SER A 83 -2.69 40.43 -8.75
N GLU A 84 -3.38 39.95 -9.79
CA GLU A 84 -4.85 40.00 -9.88
C GLU A 84 -5.53 38.87 -9.09
N LEU A 85 -4.90 37.69 -9.02
CA LEU A 85 -5.42 36.52 -8.33
C LEU A 85 -5.00 36.46 -6.86
N GLY A 86 -3.98 37.24 -6.47
CA GLY A 86 -3.45 37.30 -5.12
C GLY A 86 -2.48 36.14 -4.81
N GLU A 87 -1.76 35.68 -5.82
CA GLU A 87 -0.83 34.55 -5.78
C GLU A 87 0.62 35.04 -5.94
N SER A 88 1.61 34.22 -5.57
CA SER A 88 3.00 34.51 -5.96
C SER A 88 3.24 34.12 -7.42
N GLU A 89 4.27 34.71 -8.06
CA GLU A 89 4.63 34.30 -9.43
C GLU A 89 5.05 32.82 -9.50
N GLU A 90 5.60 32.27 -8.43
CA GLU A 90 5.93 30.85 -8.30
C GLU A 90 4.67 29.98 -8.22
N ASP A 91 3.68 30.40 -7.42
CA ASP A 91 2.38 29.74 -7.36
C ASP A 91 1.68 29.75 -8.72
N ILE A 92 1.79 30.83 -9.50
CA ILE A 92 1.19 30.89 -10.84
C ILE A 92 1.79 29.82 -11.77
N VAL A 93 3.09 29.55 -11.69
CA VAL A 93 3.72 28.48 -12.51
C VAL A 93 3.16 27.12 -12.10
N GLN A 94 3.14 26.83 -10.79
CA GLN A 94 2.64 25.56 -10.26
C GLN A 94 1.14 25.37 -10.57
N LEU A 95 0.33 26.41 -10.42
CA LEU A 95 -1.10 26.39 -10.73
C LEU A 95 -1.38 26.26 -12.22
N TYR A 96 -0.52 26.83 -13.09
CA TYR A 96 -0.67 26.71 -14.54
C TYR A 96 -0.46 25.26 -14.98
N LEU A 97 0.62 24.63 -14.53
CA LEU A 97 0.89 23.22 -14.84
C LEU A 97 -0.21 22.31 -14.31
N LEU A 98 -0.62 22.52 -13.06
CA LEU A 98 -1.76 21.80 -12.50
C LEU A 98 -3.02 21.99 -13.35
N ALA A 99 -3.31 23.22 -13.79
CA ALA A 99 -4.47 23.52 -14.63
C ALA A 99 -4.38 22.87 -16.02
N GLU A 100 -3.17 22.69 -16.56
CA GLU A 100 -2.95 21.97 -17.82
C GLU A 100 -3.21 20.45 -17.64
N ASP A 101 -2.61 19.81 -16.64
CA ASP A 101 -2.76 18.37 -16.40
C ASP A 101 -4.20 17.95 -16.05
N VAL A 102 -4.96 18.82 -15.37
CA VAL A 102 -6.37 18.55 -15.05
C VAL A 102 -7.35 19.02 -16.13
N ASP A 103 -6.86 19.44 -17.30
CA ASP A 103 -7.67 19.91 -18.45
C ASP A 103 -8.54 21.14 -18.13
N PHE A 104 -8.03 22.06 -17.33
CA PHE A 104 -8.62 23.41 -17.20
C PHE A 104 -8.03 24.38 -18.22
N ILE A 105 -6.77 24.21 -18.61
CA ILE A 105 -6.09 25.01 -19.62
C ILE A 105 -5.59 24.07 -20.72
N VAL A 106 -5.95 24.37 -21.97
CA VAL A 106 -5.40 23.70 -23.14
C VAL A 106 -4.49 24.69 -23.89
N PRO A 107 -3.17 24.49 -23.90
CA PRO A 107 -2.27 25.33 -24.70
C PRO A 107 -2.46 25.01 -26.20
N GLY A 108 -2.53 26.06 -27.03
CA GLY A 108 -2.65 25.93 -28.48
C GLY A 108 -1.84 26.98 -29.25
N GLU A 109 -1.79 26.85 -30.59
CA GLU A 109 -1.04 27.77 -31.46
C GLU A 109 -1.46 29.24 -31.33
N GLU A 110 -2.74 29.49 -31.05
CA GLU A 110 -3.31 30.82 -30.87
C GLU A 110 -3.26 31.33 -29.41
N GLY A 111 -2.64 30.55 -28.51
CA GLY A 111 -2.58 30.81 -27.07
C GLY A 111 -3.41 29.80 -26.25
N THR A 112 -3.67 30.13 -25.00
CA THR A 112 -4.47 29.28 -24.09
C THR A 112 -5.94 29.17 -24.52
N GLN A 113 -6.55 28.01 -24.25
CA GLN A 113 -7.99 27.77 -24.32
C GLN A 113 -8.48 27.22 -22.99
N LEU A 114 -9.76 27.40 -22.68
CA LEU A 114 -10.38 26.80 -21.50
C LEU A 114 -10.71 25.33 -21.82
N GLY A 115 -10.22 24.40 -21.01
CA GLY A 115 -10.49 22.97 -21.15
C GLY A 115 -11.87 22.57 -20.59
N GLU A 116 -12.34 21.38 -20.94
CA GLU A 116 -13.70 20.94 -20.64
C GLU A 116 -13.90 20.70 -19.14
N ALA A 117 -12.86 20.23 -18.45
CA ALA A 117 -12.91 19.96 -17.01
C ALA A 117 -13.18 21.23 -16.18
N ALA A 118 -12.86 22.43 -16.70
CA ALA A 118 -13.13 23.69 -16.01
C ALA A 118 -14.64 23.97 -15.86
N ASP A 119 -15.47 23.48 -16.78
CA ASP A 119 -16.93 23.59 -16.67
C ASP A 119 -17.54 22.50 -15.77
N VAL A 120 -16.85 21.37 -15.64
CA VAL A 120 -17.25 20.24 -14.80
C VAL A 120 -16.95 20.51 -13.33
N TRP A 121 -15.81 21.12 -12.99
CA TRP A 121 -15.44 21.38 -11.60
C TRP A 121 -16.18 22.60 -11.00
N PRO A 122 -16.70 22.54 -9.75
CA PRO A 122 -16.80 21.39 -8.85
C PRO A 122 -18.18 20.69 -8.90
N ASP A 123 -19.06 21.12 -9.80
CA ASP A 123 -20.49 20.78 -9.82
C ASP A 123 -20.81 19.48 -10.61
N GLY A 124 -19.81 18.85 -11.21
CA GLY A 124 -19.87 17.56 -11.91
C GLY A 124 -20.22 16.38 -11.00
N GLY A 125 -20.31 15.20 -11.61
CA GLY A 125 -20.54 13.94 -10.91
C GLY A 125 -19.44 13.63 -9.88
N ASP A 126 -19.72 12.73 -8.94
CA ASP A 126 -18.73 12.35 -7.94
C ASP A 126 -17.51 11.66 -8.57
N GLU A 127 -17.73 10.81 -9.59
CA GLU A 127 -16.68 10.22 -10.45
C GLU A 127 -15.82 11.32 -11.13
N ASP A 128 -16.43 12.25 -11.88
CA ASP A 128 -15.69 13.32 -12.58
C ASP A 128 -14.82 14.16 -11.61
N VAL A 129 -15.34 14.46 -10.42
CA VAL A 129 -14.64 15.22 -9.39
C VAL A 129 -13.44 14.44 -8.85
N LEU A 130 -13.60 13.13 -8.66
CA LEU A 130 -12.53 12.27 -8.18
C LEU A 130 -11.46 12.06 -9.25
N ASP A 131 -11.83 11.91 -10.52
CA ASP A 131 -10.91 11.82 -11.65
C ASP A 131 -10.04 13.08 -11.78
N ILE A 132 -10.66 14.26 -11.71
CA ILE A 132 -9.94 15.56 -11.72
C ILE A 132 -8.96 15.63 -10.54
N TRP A 133 -9.38 15.19 -9.34
CA TRP A 133 -8.51 15.18 -8.17
C TRP A 133 -7.37 14.16 -8.29
N GLY A 134 -7.62 12.98 -8.86
CA GLY A 134 -6.61 11.95 -9.13
C GLY A 134 -5.53 12.46 -10.09
N ARG A 135 -5.93 13.10 -11.19
CA ARG A 135 -5.01 13.79 -12.11
C ARG A 135 -4.20 14.88 -11.42
N ALA A 136 -4.84 15.66 -10.54
CA ALA A 136 -4.15 16.67 -9.75
C ALA A 136 -3.05 16.06 -8.85
N LEU A 137 -3.33 14.90 -8.22
CA LEU A 137 -2.33 14.17 -7.43
C LEU A 137 -1.16 13.70 -8.30
N ALA A 138 -1.46 13.10 -9.45
CA ALA A 138 -0.45 12.64 -10.40
C ALA A 138 0.44 13.80 -10.88
N ALA A 139 -0.16 14.95 -11.24
CA ALA A 139 0.55 16.16 -11.67
C ALA A 139 1.48 16.70 -10.59
N VAL A 140 1.00 16.81 -9.34
CA VAL A 140 1.83 17.29 -8.22
C VAL A 140 2.99 16.33 -7.93
N LEU A 141 2.78 15.01 -8.05
CA LEU A 141 3.86 14.04 -7.83
C LEU A 141 4.89 14.00 -8.97
N ALA A 142 4.44 14.19 -10.21
CA ALA A 142 5.29 14.11 -11.39
C ALA A 142 6.09 15.40 -11.65
N TRP A 143 5.43 16.56 -11.55
CA TRP A 143 5.96 17.79 -12.15
C TRP A 143 6.39 18.84 -11.15
N SER A 144 5.87 18.80 -9.93
CA SER A 144 6.02 19.87 -8.93
C SER A 144 7.48 20.24 -8.63
N LEU A 145 8.32 19.25 -8.33
CA LEU A 145 9.75 19.46 -8.04
C LEU A 145 10.57 19.72 -9.31
N LEU A 146 10.22 19.05 -10.42
CA LEU A 146 10.86 19.28 -11.72
C LEU A 146 10.69 20.74 -12.17
N THR A 147 9.50 21.29 -11.98
CA THR A 147 9.17 22.68 -12.28
C THR A 147 10.01 23.66 -11.47
N ASP A 148 10.23 23.37 -10.19
CA ASP A 148 11.08 24.21 -9.35
C ASP A 148 12.54 24.17 -9.82
N ALA A 149 13.03 23.00 -10.20
CA ALA A 149 14.37 22.81 -10.75
C ALA A 149 14.56 23.56 -12.07
N ASP A 150 13.63 23.42 -13.02
CA ASP A 150 13.65 24.13 -14.30
C ASP A 150 13.65 25.65 -14.10
N ARG A 151 12.82 26.14 -13.17
CA ARG A 151 12.76 27.57 -12.82
C ARG A 151 14.05 28.08 -12.19
N ALA A 152 14.71 27.25 -11.38
CA ALA A 152 15.99 27.57 -10.76
C ALA A 152 17.18 27.41 -11.74
N GLY A 153 16.96 26.78 -12.89
CA GLY A 153 18.02 26.40 -13.83
C GLY A 153 18.93 25.29 -13.29
N GLU A 154 18.39 24.45 -12.41
CA GLU A 154 19.04 23.23 -11.91
C GLU A 154 18.90 22.12 -12.96
N GLY A 155 20.00 21.47 -13.28
CA GLY A 155 20.04 20.43 -14.31
C GLY A 155 20.97 19.27 -13.96
N GLU A 156 21.51 19.25 -12.74
CA GLU A 156 22.31 18.15 -12.21
C GLU A 156 21.53 17.31 -11.18
N LEU A 157 20.60 17.92 -10.43
CA LEU A 157 19.60 17.17 -9.65
C LEU A 157 18.46 16.74 -10.56
N ASP A 158 18.19 15.44 -10.60
CA ASP A 158 17.18 14.85 -11.48
C ASP A 158 15.88 14.58 -10.73
N PHE A 159 14.96 15.54 -10.69
CA PHE A 159 13.67 15.32 -10.04
C PHE A 159 12.67 14.52 -10.89
N GLU A 160 13.06 14.01 -12.06
CA GLU A 160 12.24 13.09 -12.84
C GLU A 160 11.96 11.82 -12.02
N GLY A 161 10.68 11.47 -11.85
CA GLY A 161 10.29 10.31 -11.05
C GLY A 161 10.45 10.49 -9.53
N ALA A 162 10.76 11.70 -9.05
CA ALA A 162 10.84 11.97 -7.61
C ALA A 162 9.55 11.58 -6.88
N GLY A 163 8.37 11.64 -7.52
CA GLY A 163 7.09 11.18 -6.94
C GLY A 163 7.02 9.70 -6.56
N ALA A 164 7.97 8.86 -6.98
CA ALA A 164 7.96 7.42 -6.74
C ALA A 164 7.97 7.01 -5.25
N TRP A 165 8.35 7.91 -4.33
CA TRP A 165 8.27 7.70 -2.88
C TRP A 165 6.84 7.55 -2.36
N PHE A 166 5.84 7.99 -3.12
CA PHE A 166 4.43 7.95 -2.68
C PHE A 166 3.88 6.51 -2.58
N MET A 167 4.37 5.58 -3.40
CA MET A 167 4.01 4.17 -3.30
C MET A 167 4.44 3.54 -1.95
N PRO A 168 5.70 3.70 -1.49
CA PRO A 168 6.07 3.39 -0.11
C PRO A 168 5.17 4.01 0.96
N LEU A 169 4.70 5.25 0.79
CA LEU A 169 3.75 5.88 1.73
C LEU A 169 2.41 5.13 1.74
N PHE A 170 1.86 4.82 0.55
CA PHE A 170 0.63 4.05 0.39
C PHE A 170 0.74 2.67 1.05
N LEU A 171 1.86 1.97 0.87
CA LEU A 171 2.12 0.65 1.47
C LEU A 171 2.37 0.73 2.98
N ALA A 172 2.90 1.85 3.49
CA ALA A 172 3.08 2.08 4.93
C ALA A 172 1.76 2.34 5.66
N ARG A 173 0.69 2.74 4.95
CA ARG A 173 -0.69 2.78 5.46
C ARG A 173 -0.80 3.62 6.74
N TYR A 174 -1.52 3.13 7.75
CA TYR A 174 -1.69 3.81 9.04
C TYR A 174 -0.36 4.09 9.78
N ARG A 175 0.73 3.34 9.48
CA ARG A 175 2.05 3.61 10.09
C ARG A 175 2.61 4.93 9.56
N GLY A 176 2.38 5.22 8.28
CA GLY A 176 2.93 6.39 7.60
C GLY A 176 4.45 6.31 7.44
N LEU A 177 5.04 7.38 6.90
CA LEU A 177 6.48 7.53 6.75
C LEU A 177 6.99 8.77 7.50
N PRO A 178 8.10 8.68 8.25
CA PRO A 178 8.75 9.86 8.81
C PRO A 178 9.19 10.82 7.70
N VAL A 179 8.99 12.13 7.89
CA VAL A 179 9.41 13.16 6.91
C VAL A 179 10.90 13.02 6.52
N PRO A 180 11.85 12.79 7.44
CA PRO A 180 13.25 12.58 7.06
C PRO A 180 13.49 11.34 6.18
N ALA A 181 12.66 10.30 6.33
CA ALA A 181 12.76 9.11 5.48
C ALA A 181 12.29 9.43 4.05
N ILE A 182 11.26 10.28 3.90
CA ILE A 182 10.80 10.76 2.59
C ILE A 182 11.90 11.63 1.94
N SER A 183 12.52 12.54 2.70
CA SER A 183 13.64 13.36 2.19
C SER A 183 14.80 12.50 1.66
N GLU A 184 15.22 11.46 2.39
CA GLU A 184 16.26 10.55 1.88
C GLU A 184 15.79 9.73 0.66
N MET A 185 14.52 9.32 0.57
CA MET A 185 13.99 8.67 -0.64
C MET A 185 14.04 9.60 -1.86
N ILE A 186 13.64 10.87 -1.70
CA ILE A 186 13.72 11.85 -2.79
C ILE A 186 15.18 12.13 -3.14
N PHE A 187 16.08 12.24 -2.17
CA PHE A 187 17.52 12.37 -2.42
C PHE A 187 18.06 11.22 -3.27
N ASP A 188 17.73 9.97 -2.92
CA ASP A 188 18.16 8.79 -3.66
C ASP A 188 17.60 8.77 -5.10
N LEU A 189 16.34 9.17 -5.27
CA LEU A 189 15.69 9.31 -6.57
C LEU A 189 16.27 10.46 -7.41
N ALA A 190 16.69 11.55 -6.76
CA ALA A 190 17.15 12.75 -7.44
C ALA A 190 18.64 12.80 -7.75
N THR A 191 19.40 11.82 -7.27
CA THR A 191 20.86 11.80 -7.42
C THR A 191 21.45 10.50 -7.99
N PRO A 192 20.73 9.70 -8.81
CA PRO A 192 21.17 8.34 -9.19
C PRO A 192 22.49 8.33 -9.96
N GLU A 193 22.75 9.37 -10.76
CA GLU A 193 23.95 9.49 -11.60
C GLU A 193 25.11 10.25 -10.93
N LEU A 194 24.90 10.76 -9.71
CA LEU A 194 25.90 11.56 -9.00
C LEU A 194 26.75 10.70 -8.06
N VAL A 195 28.03 11.07 -7.92
CA VAL A 195 28.90 10.48 -6.89
C VAL A 195 28.46 10.98 -5.52
N ALA A 196 28.45 10.12 -4.49
CA ALA A 196 27.87 10.42 -3.18
C ALA A 196 28.29 11.77 -2.54
N ASP A 197 29.58 12.13 -2.58
CA ASP A 197 30.06 13.41 -2.02
C ASP A 197 29.54 14.61 -2.83
N ASP A 198 29.48 14.48 -4.16
CA ASP A 198 28.97 15.48 -5.09
C ASP A 198 27.46 15.66 -4.97
N ALA A 199 26.73 14.55 -4.82
CA ALA A 199 25.29 14.49 -4.60
C ALA A 199 24.91 15.25 -3.33
N ARG A 200 25.57 14.94 -2.19
CA ARG A 200 25.25 15.56 -0.91
C ARG A 200 25.58 17.06 -0.91
N ALA A 201 26.71 17.46 -1.49
CA ALA A 201 27.08 18.88 -1.58
C ALA A 201 26.07 19.70 -2.40
N ARG A 202 25.56 19.13 -3.50
CA ARG A 202 24.53 19.77 -4.35
C ARG A 202 23.18 19.82 -3.66
N TRP A 203 22.75 18.71 -3.07
CA TRP A 203 21.53 18.66 -2.28
C TRP A 203 21.52 19.66 -1.14
N ASP A 204 22.64 19.79 -0.41
CA ASP A 204 22.78 20.77 0.67
C ASP A 204 22.72 22.21 0.14
N ALA A 205 23.30 22.48 -1.04
CA ALA A 205 23.24 23.79 -1.69
C ALA A 205 21.80 24.13 -2.12
N TRP A 206 21.13 23.19 -2.79
CA TRP A 206 19.71 23.31 -3.16
C TRP A 206 18.84 23.56 -1.94
N THR A 207 18.97 22.74 -0.90
CA THR A 207 18.19 22.82 0.33
C THR A 207 18.38 24.15 1.05
N ALA A 208 19.61 24.70 1.02
CA ALA A 208 19.90 26.00 1.63
C ALA A 208 19.24 27.19 0.89
N GLU A 209 19.02 27.07 -0.41
CA GLU A 209 18.45 28.13 -1.25
C GLU A 209 16.92 28.00 -1.43
N HIS A 210 16.43 26.78 -1.63
CA HIS A 210 15.04 26.49 -2.03
C HIS A 210 14.23 25.74 -0.96
N GLY A 211 14.88 25.25 0.11
CA GLY A 211 14.26 24.40 1.11
C GLY A 211 14.38 22.91 0.77
N ASP A 212 14.06 22.05 1.74
CA ASP A 212 14.12 20.59 1.55
C ASP A 212 13.03 20.15 0.57
N PRO A 213 13.36 19.43 -0.53
CA PRO A 213 12.40 18.99 -1.53
C PRO A 213 11.22 18.19 -0.97
N ALA A 214 11.42 17.37 0.06
CA ALA A 214 10.31 16.65 0.67
C ALA A 214 9.39 17.60 1.43
N GLU A 215 9.91 18.56 2.19
CA GLU A 215 9.07 19.54 2.88
C GLU A 215 8.25 20.39 1.91
N VAL A 216 8.85 20.85 0.79
CA VAL A 216 8.16 21.60 -0.26
C VAL A 216 7.03 20.78 -0.87
N LEU A 217 7.33 19.55 -1.32
CA LEU A 217 6.34 18.68 -1.96
C LEU A 217 5.24 18.27 -0.98
N LEU A 218 5.57 17.96 0.27
CA LEU A 218 4.61 17.63 1.32
C LEU A 218 3.69 18.81 1.66
N GLY A 219 4.19 20.04 1.62
CA GLY A 219 3.37 21.25 1.74
C GLY A 219 2.29 21.30 0.65
N ARG A 220 2.69 21.10 -0.61
CA ARG A 220 1.77 21.08 -1.77
C ARG A 220 0.77 19.91 -1.70
N LEU A 221 1.21 18.72 -1.32
CA LEU A 221 0.34 17.56 -1.12
C LEU A 221 -0.63 17.76 0.05
N THR A 222 -0.24 18.52 1.08
CA THR A 222 -1.14 18.90 2.18
C THR A 222 -2.20 19.88 1.70
N GLU A 223 -1.83 20.88 0.88
CA GLU A 223 -2.79 21.80 0.24
C GLU A 223 -3.77 21.08 -0.70
N LEU A 224 -3.30 20.03 -1.38
CA LEU A 224 -4.12 19.15 -2.21
C LEU A 224 -5.02 18.21 -1.36
N GLY A 225 -4.80 18.13 -0.05
CA GLY A 225 -5.51 17.20 0.83
C GLY A 225 -5.13 15.74 0.61
N ALA A 226 -3.96 15.46 0.01
CA ALA A 226 -3.47 14.12 -0.28
C ALA A 226 -2.75 13.48 0.92
N VAL A 227 -2.15 14.29 1.79
CA VAL A 227 -1.45 13.81 2.99
C VAL A 227 -1.84 14.59 4.25
N ASP A 228 -1.71 13.92 5.39
CA ASP A 228 -1.73 14.54 6.72
C ASP A 228 -0.38 14.29 7.40
N ILE A 229 0.11 15.28 8.15
CA ILE A 229 1.41 15.23 8.82
C ILE A 229 1.20 15.47 10.32
N SER A 230 1.41 14.43 11.09
CA SER A 230 1.24 14.45 12.55
C SER A 230 2.50 13.89 13.22
N ASP A 231 3.05 14.61 14.19
CA ASP A 231 4.25 14.19 14.95
C ASP A 231 5.46 13.83 14.06
N GLY A 232 5.62 14.54 12.94
CA GLY A 232 6.72 14.31 11.98
C GLY A 232 6.55 13.05 11.11
N VAL A 233 5.36 12.44 11.12
CA VAL A 233 5.00 11.29 10.31
C VAL A 233 3.89 11.67 9.34
N THR A 234 4.17 11.47 8.06
CA THR A 234 3.24 11.69 6.95
C THR A 234 2.37 10.45 6.75
N ARG A 235 1.07 10.64 6.48
CA ARG A 235 0.11 9.59 6.13
C ARG A 235 -0.71 10.03 4.92
N ALA A 236 -1.00 9.10 4.02
CA ALA A 236 -1.94 9.35 2.93
C ALA A 236 -3.36 9.53 3.48
N THR A 237 -4.10 10.50 2.95
CA THR A 237 -5.53 10.67 3.26
C THR A 237 -6.37 9.64 2.51
N PRO A 238 -7.65 9.45 2.88
CA PRO A 238 -8.54 8.57 2.12
C PRO A 238 -8.66 8.90 0.64
N LEU A 239 -8.54 10.18 0.25
CA LEU A 239 -8.51 10.59 -1.16
C LEU A 239 -7.29 10.02 -1.89
N ALA A 240 -6.10 10.18 -1.31
CA ALA A 240 -4.88 9.65 -1.89
C ALA A 240 -4.87 8.12 -1.93
N VAL A 241 -5.43 7.46 -0.91
CA VAL A 241 -5.59 6.00 -0.90
C VAL A 241 -6.58 5.54 -1.98
N TRP A 242 -7.65 6.30 -2.23
CA TRP A 242 -8.58 6.04 -3.33
C TRP A 242 -7.88 6.16 -4.69
N ALA A 243 -7.19 7.27 -4.96
CA ALA A 243 -6.51 7.46 -6.25
C ALA A 243 -5.43 6.41 -6.49
N MET A 244 -4.60 6.10 -5.48
CA MET A 244 -3.60 5.04 -5.60
C MET A 244 -4.22 3.66 -5.81
N ARG A 245 -5.39 3.40 -5.22
CA ARG A 245 -6.11 2.14 -5.43
C ARG A 245 -6.60 2.05 -6.87
N ASP A 246 -7.07 3.14 -7.45
CA ASP A 246 -7.54 3.20 -8.83
C ASP A 246 -6.40 2.84 -9.80
N GLU A 247 -5.27 3.53 -9.67
CA GLU A 247 -4.04 3.27 -10.44
C GLU A 247 -3.54 1.82 -10.32
N LEU A 248 -3.63 1.23 -9.12
CA LEU A 248 -3.25 -0.16 -8.89
C LEU A 248 -4.20 -1.14 -9.58
N LEU A 249 -5.50 -0.85 -9.63
CA LEU A 249 -6.47 -1.68 -10.33
C LEU A 249 -6.22 -1.64 -11.84
N ASP A 250 -5.90 -0.48 -12.39
CA ASP A 250 -5.54 -0.32 -13.80
C ASP A 250 -4.23 -1.06 -14.15
N SER A 251 -3.29 -1.11 -13.20
CA SER A 251 -2.08 -1.94 -13.26
C SER A 251 -2.33 -3.44 -12.97
N GLY A 252 -3.58 -3.89 -12.83
CA GLY A 252 -3.93 -5.29 -12.63
C GLY A 252 -3.57 -5.86 -11.25
N VAL A 253 -3.48 -5.01 -10.23
CA VAL A 253 -3.32 -5.38 -8.82
C VAL A 253 -4.69 -5.31 -8.13
N GLU A 254 -5.14 -6.42 -7.56
CA GLU A 254 -6.37 -6.44 -6.79
C GLU A 254 -6.17 -5.77 -5.43
N VAL A 255 -6.98 -4.75 -5.13
CA VAL A 255 -7.03 -4.10 -3.82
C VAL A 255 -8.48 -4.09 -3.32
N PRO A 256 -8.90 -5.11 -2.55
CA PRO A 256 -10.29 -5.23 -2.10
C PRO A 256 -10.67 -4.13 -1.12
N LEU A 257 -11.96 -3.80 -1.06
CA LEU A 257 -12.50 -2.94 -0.02
C LEU A 257 -13.13 -3.79 1.08
N LEU A 258 -12.88 -3.41 2.33
CA LEU A 258 -13.60 -3.98 3.46
C LEU A 258 -15.08 -3.58 3.39
N PRO A 259 -16.00 -4.53 3.66
CA PRO A 259 -17.42 -4.21 3.74
C PRO A 259 -17.70 -3.22 4.89
N PRO A 260 -18.90 -2.63 4.94
CA PRO A 260 -19.35 -1.83 6.08
C PRO A 260 -19.12 -2.56 7.41
N ALA A 261 -18.80 -1.81 8.48
CA ALA A 261 -18.44 -2.40 9.77
C ALA A 261 -19.54 -3.29 10.38
N ASP A 262 -20.80 -3.10 10.00
CA ASP A 262 -21.93 -3.93 10.40
C ASP A 262 -22.13 -5.20 9.57
N GLU A 263 -21.49 -5.28 8.40
CA GLU A 263 -21.47 -6.44 7.50
C GLU A 263 -20.13 -7.20 7.56
N LEU A 264 -19.11 -6.63 8.21
CA LEU A 264 -17.78 -7.23 8.35
C LEU A 264 -17.84 -8.61 9.01
N SER A 265 -17.34 -9.62 8.28
CA SER A 265 -17.32 -11.02 8.70
C SER A 265 -16.01 -11.40 9.38
N ALA A 266 -15.99 -12.56 10.05
CA ALA A 266 -14.75 -13.13 10.57
C ALA A 266 -13.74 -13.43 9.46
N ALA A 267 -14.20 -13.85 8.27
CA ALA A 267 -13.34 -14.15 7.15
C ALA A 267 -12.60 -12.89 6.65
N ASP A 268 -13.29 -11.75 6.59
CA ASP A 268 -12.69 -10.46 6.19
C ASP A 268 -11.61 -10.03 7.19
N LEU A 269 -11.83 -10.25 8.49
CA LEU A 269 -10.81 -9.98 9.52
C LEU A 269 -9.60 -10.91 9.41
N LEU A 270 -9.81 -12.19 9.10
CA LEU A 270 -8.70 -13.12 8.88
C LEU A 270 -7.90 -12.73 7.64
N GLU A 271 -8.56 -12.35 6.54
CA GLU A 271 -7.89 -11.84 5.35
C GLU A 271 -7.07 -10.57 5.65
N LEU A 272 -7.66 -9.61 6.37
CA LEU A 272 -6.96 -8.39 6.79
C LEU A 272 -5.73 -8.71 7.66
N ALA A 273 -5.87 -9.61 8.62
CA ALA A 273 -4.75 -10.03 9.47
C ALA A 273 -3.64 -10.73 8.68
N LEU A 274 -4.00 -11.55 7.69
CA LEU A 274 -3.03 -12.23 6.83
C LEU A 274 -2.29 -11.29 5.88
N SER A 275 -2.81 -10.09 5.65
CA SER A 275 -2.14 -9.07 4.84
C SER A 275 -1.02 -8.30 5.56
N GLY A 276 -0.80 -8.54 6.86
CA GLY A 276 0.25 -7.87 7.65
C GLY A 276 -0.10 -6.44 8.10
N MET A 277 -1.38 -6.10 8.04
CA MET A 277 -1.92 -4.76 8.25
C MET A 277 -2.33 -4.54 9.71
N ASP A 278 -1.38 -4.70 10.64
CA ASP A 278 -1.67 -4.87 12.09
C ASP A 278 -2.52 -3.75 12.74
N GLY A 279 -2.32 -2.49 12.37
CA GLY A 279 -3.06 -1.38 12.97
C GLY A 279 -4.42 -1.13 12.34
N GLU A 280 -4.59 -1.44 11.04
CA GLU A 280 -5.93 -1.50 10.45
C GLU A 280 -6.71 -2.67 11.07
N LEU A 281 -6.05 -3.83 11.24
CA LEU A 281 -6.61 -4.96 11.95
C LEU A 281 -7.06 -4.60 13.36
N GLU A 282 -6.29 -3.81 14.11
CA GLU A 282 -6.69 -3.40 15.46
C GLU A 282 -7.99 -2.59 15.46
N VAL A 283 -8.09 -1.57 14.61
CA VAL A 283 -9.29 -0.72 14.50
C VAL A 283 -10.50 -1.55 14.05
N GLU A 284 -10.33 -2.38 13.02
CA GLU A 284 -11.42 -3.19 12.46
C GLU A 284 -11.85 -4.29 13.43
N ALA A 285 -10.92 -4.95 14.12
CA ALA A 285 -11.23 -5.97 15.11
C ALA A 285 -11.96 -5.39 16.32
N GLU A 286 -11.59 -4.19 16.79
CA GLU A 286 -12.31 -3.51 17.87
C GLU A 286 -13.75 -3.15 17.45
N ALA A 287 -13.92 -2.55 16.27
CA ALA A 287 -15.23 -2.21 15.73
C ALA A 287 -16.11 -3.45 15.54
N TRP A 288 -15.52 -4.55 15.06
CA TRP A 288 -16.18 -5.84 14.91
C TRP A 288 -16.59 -6.39 16.28
N LEU A 289 -15.67 -6.52 17.24
CA LEU A 289 -15.98 -7.07 18.57
C LEU A 289 -17.03 -6.26 19.32
N ALA A 290 -17.06 -4.93 19.17
CA ALA A 290 -18.06 -4.07 19.84
C ALA A 290 -19.52 -4.40 19.48
N ARG A 291 -19.76 -5.16 18.41
CA ARG A 291 -21.10 -5.50 17.89
C ARG A 291 -21.60 -6.89 18.31
N ARG A 292 -20.77 -7.70 18.97
CA ARG A 292 -21.08 -9.11 19.31
C ARG A 292 -20.50 -9.51 20.66
N SER A 293 -20.97 -10.61 21.24
CA SER A 293 -20.35 -11.17 22.45
C SER A 293 -19.05 -11.89 22.11
N GLY A 294 -18.13 -12.04 23.08
CA GLY A 294 -16.91 -12.82 22.87
C GLY A 294 -17.18 -14.27 22.46
N ASP A 295 -18.23 -14.90 23.01
CA ASP A 295 -18.65 -16.25 22.61
C ASP A 295 -19.10 -16.32 21.14
N ALA A 296 -19.87 -15.33 20.66
CA ALA A 296 -20.30 -15.28 19.26
C ALA A 296 -19.11 -15.00 18.32
N ALA A 297 -18.24 -14.06 18.70
CA ALA A 297 -17.02 -13.75 17.97
C ALA A 297 -16.10 -14.97 17.84
N ALA A 298 -15.90 -15.73 18.92
CA ALA A 298 -15.10 -16.95 18.89
C ALA A 298 -15.73 -18.02 18.00
N ALA A 299 -17.07 -18.14 17.99
CA ALA A 299 -17.76 -19.07 17.10
C ALA A 299 -17.55 -18.71 15.62
N GLU A 300 -17.69 -17.43 15.27
CA GLU A 300 -17.49 -16.93 13.91
C GLU A 300 -16.03 -17.13 13.43
N LEU A 301 -15.03 -16.79 14.26
CA LEU A 301 -13.61 -16.98 13.94
C LEU A 301 -13.23 -18.46 13.78
N LEU A 302 -13.72 -19.34 14.68
CA LEU A 302 -13.46 -20.77 14.57
C LEU A 302 -14.15 -21.39 13.35
N ALA A 303 -15.34 -20.91 12.97
CA ALA A 303 -16.02 -21.36 11.76
C ALA A 303 -15.22 -20.97 10.51
N ALA A 304 -14.80 -19.70 10.39
CA ALA A 304 -13.96 -19.23 9.29
C ALA A 304 -12.62 -20.02 9.21
N ALA A 305 -11.97 -20.24 10.36
CA ALA A 305 -10.75 -21.02 10.45
C ALA A 305 -10.92 -22.51 10.10
N ALA A 306 -12.10 -23.09 10.30
CA ALA A 306 -12.39 -24.48 9.93
C ALA A 306 -12.48 -24.66 8.41
N GLU A 307 -12.97 -23.63 7.72
CA GLU A 307 -13.11 -23.60 6.26
C GLU A 307 -11.83 -23.13 5.55
N GLY A 308 -10.99 -22.36 6.25
CA GLY A 308 -9.72 -21.82 5.75
C GLY A 308 -8.51 -22.76 5.84
N GLY A 309 -7.36 -22.20 5.45
CA GLY A 309 -6.06 -22.84 5.47
C GLY A 309 -5.36 -22.79 6.83
N ALA A 310 -4.07 -23.15 6.81
CA ALA A 310 -3.19 -23.13 7.97
C ALA A 310 -3.06 -21.73 8.59
N ALA A 311 -2.94 -20.72 7.73
CA ALA A 311 -2.71 -19.35 8.16
C ALA A 311 -3.94 -18.79 8.89
N GLU A 312 -5.14 -19.04 8.36
CA GLU A 312 -6.42 -18.66 8.95
C GLU A 312 -6.62 -19.30 10.32
N ARG A 313 -6.23 -20.58 10.51
CA ARG A 313 -6.29 -21.23 11.82
C ARG A 313 -5.37 -20.58 12.83
N THR A 314 -4.13 -20.29 12.45
CA THR A 314 -3.14 -19.65 13.32
C THR A 314 -3.58 -18.25 13.72
N VAL A 315 -4.03 -17.44 12.75
CA VAL A 315 -4.52 -16.07 12.98
C VAL A 315 -5.79 -16.06 13.84
N ALA A 316 -6.78 -16.90 13.53
CA ALA A 316 -8.01 -16.98 14.33
C ALA A 316 -7.71 -17.34 15.79
N ALA A 317 -6.80 -18.30 16.01
CA ALA A 317 -6.37 -18.67 17.35
C ALA A 317 -5.66 -17.51 18.08
N ALA A 318 -4.83 -16.72 17.38
CA ALA A 318 -4.20 -15.52 17.94
C ALA A 318 -5.24 -14.46 18.34
N LEU A 319 -6.14 -14.10 17.42
CA LEU A 319 -7.21 -13.13 17.67
C LEU A 319 -8.10 -13.55 18.85
N ILE A 320 -8.47 -14.83 18.94
CA ILE A 320 -9.23 -15.36 20.07
C ILE A 320 -8.47 -15.15 21.38
N ARG A 321 -7.18 -15.48 21.45
CA ARG A 321 -6.39 -15.37 22.69
C ARG A 321 -6.18 -13.91 23.10
N GLU A 322 -5.91 -13.05 22.15
CA GLU A 322 -5.48 -11.66 22.40
C GLU A 322 -6.65 -10.70 22.60
N ARG A 323 -7.76 -10.92 21.89
CA ARG A 323 -8.88 -9.97 21.84
C ARG A 323 -10.16 -10.47 22.51
N ILE A 324 -10.38 -11.79 22.58
CA ILE A 324 -11.59 -12.37 23.19
C ILE A 324 -11.29 -12.95 24.58
N GLY A 325 -10.18 -13.65 24.72
CA GLY A 325 -9.75 -14.26 25.98
C GLY A 325 -10.70 -15.34 26.48
N VAL A 326 -10.93 -15.36 27.80
CA VAL A 326 -11.66 -16.43 28.51
C VAL A 326 -13.12 -16.58 28.08
N GLU A 327 -13.74 -15.55 27.48
CA GLU A 327 -15.10 -15.64 26.94
C GLU A 327 -15.24 -16.67 25.82
N ALA A 328 -14.13 -17.03 25.16
CA ALA A 328 -14.10 -18.04 24.10
C ALA A 328 -14.15 -19.49 24.61
N GLU A 329 -14.08 -19.75 25.92
CA GLU A 329 -13.93 -21.11 26.49
C GLU A 329 -14.96 -22.09 25.92
N THR A 330 -16.23 -21.68 25.86
CA THR A 330 -17.32 -22.56 25.39
C THR A 330 -17.11 -22.99 23.95
N GLN A 331 -16.72 -22.08 23.06
CA GLN A 331 -16.50 -22.41 21.65
C GLN A 331 -15.19 -23.18 21.44
N LEU A 332 -14.13 -22.83 22.17
CA LEU A 332 -12.88 -23.57 22.14
C LEU A 332 -13.06 -25.04 22.58
N ARG A 333 -13.89 -25.29 23.60
CA ARG A 333 -14.22 -26.67 24.02
C ARG A 333 -14.97 -27.44 22.93
N LYS A 334 -15.88 -26.80 22.18
CA LYS A 334 -16.53 -27.43 21.03
C LYS A 334 -15.55 -27.72 19.89
N ALA A 335 -14.59 -26.82 19.66
CA ALA A 335 -13.58 -26.98 18.62
C ALA A 335 -12.61 -28.16 18.87
N LEU A 336 -12.56 -28.72 20.09
CA LEU A 336 -11.86 -29.96 20.37
C LEU A 336 -12.40 -31.15 19.56
N ASP A 337 -13.68 -31.11 19.15
CA ASP A 337 -14.29 -32.15 18.32
C ASP A 337 -13.95 -32.00 16.82
N VAL A 338 -13.41 -30.85 16.40
CA VAL A 338 -13.02 -30.56 15.01
C VAL A 338 -11.53 -30.87 14.82
N PRO A 339 -11.14 -31.92 14.06
CA PRO A 339 -9.74 -32.38 14.02
C PRO A 339 -8.70 -31.33 13.65
N MET A 340 -9.02 -30.43 12.70
CA MET A 340 -8.09 -29.38 12.25
C MET A 340 -7.98 -28.21 13.24
N LEU A 341 -9.02 -27.94 14.03
CA LEU A 341 -9.00 -26.88 15.05
C LEU A 341 -8.51 -27.39 16.41
N ARG A 342 -8.63 -28.69 16.68
CA ARG A 342 -8.32 -29.28 17.99
C ARG A 342 -6.95 -28.87 18.55
N PRO A 343 -5.84 -28.89 17.78
CA PRO A 343 -4.53 -28.48 18.31
C PRO A 343 -4.52 -27.01 18.77
N HIS A 344 -5.08 -26.10 17.95
CA HIS A 344 -5.21 -24.68 18.26
C HIS A 344 -6.14 -24.43 19.46
N ALA A 345 -7.24 -25.18 19.55
CA ALA A 345 -8.17 -25.09 20.66
C ALA A 345 -7.55 -25.54 21.99
N LYS A 346 -6.79 -26.63 21.99
CA LYS A 346 -6.03 -27.10 23.17
C LYS A 346 -5.00 -26.07 23.61
N ALA A 347 -4.18 -25.56 22.69
CA ALA A 347 -3.16 -24.55 22.99
C ALA A 347 -3.79 -23.26 23.54
N SER A 348 -4.91 -22.82 22.97
CA SER A 348 -5.62 -21.63 23.43
C SER A 348 -6.27 -21.84 24.81
N LEU A 349 -6.92 -22.99 25.06
CA LEU A 349 -7.49 -23.32 26.37
C LEU A 349 -6.41 -23.42 27.46
N GLU A 350 -5.28 -24.05 27.16
CA GLU A 350 -4.15 -24.14 28.10
C GLU A 350 -3.57 -22.76 28.44
N LEU A 351 -3.42 -21.87 27.46
CA LEU A 351 -2.94 -20.51 27.72
C LEU A 351 -3.94 -19.69 28.55
N LEU A 352 -5.24 -19.79 28.23
CA LEU A 352 -6.29 -18.98 28.86
C LEU A 352 -6.68 -19.48 30.25
N LEU A 353 -6.68 -20.80 30.48
CA LEU A 353 -7.22 -21.43 31.70
C LEU A 353 -6.16 -22.16 32.52
N GLY A 354 -4.95 -22.34 31.97
CA GLY A 354 -3.89 -23.16 32.55
C GLY A 354 -3.99 -24.65 32.18
N PRO A 355 -3.02 -25.46 32.59
CA PRO A 355 -2.94 -26.88 32.22
C PRO A 355 -4.13 -27.70 32.76
N HIS A 356 -4.73 -28.53 31.92
CA HIS A 356 -5.83 -29.42 32.30
C HIS A 356 -5.79 -30.74 31.51
N PRO A 357 -6.09 -31.90 32.12
CA PRO A 357 -6.05 -33.20 31.44
C PRO A 357 -6.99 -33.29 30.22
N ASP A 358 -8.17 -32.66 30.27
CA ASP A 358 -9.17 -32.73 29.20
C ASP A 358 -8.70 -32.14 27.86
N PHE A 359 -7.71 -31.24 27.87
CA PHE A 359 -7.20 -30.59 26.67
C PHE A 359 -5.67 -30.57 26.62
N ALA A 360 -5.00 -31.50 27.32
CA ALA A 360 -3.56 -31.63 27.26
C ALA A 360 -3.09 -31.88 25.82
N ALA A 361 -2.10 -31.10 25.38
CA ALA A 361 -1.46 -31.25 24.08
C ALA A 361 -0.72 -32.59 23.98
N THR A 362 -0.87 -33.25 22.84
CA THR A 362 -0.12 -34.45 22.47
C THR A 362 1.00 -34.11 21.50
N GLU A 363 1.91 -35.07 21.26
CA GLU A 363 2.94 -34.90 20.23
C GLU A 363 2.34 -34.71 18.83
N GLU A 364 1.20 -35.34 18.53
CA GLU A 364 0.50 -35.14 17.25
C GLU A 364 -0.07 -33.72 17.14
N ASP A 365 -0.61 -33.16 18.23
CA ASP A 365 -1.09 -31.78 18.26
C ASP A 365 0.05 -30.80 17.99
N GLY A 366 1.21 -30.99 18.64
CA GLY A 366 2.41 -30.18 18.39
C GLY A 366 2.92 -30.29 16.95
N ALA A 367 2.88 -31.50 16.36
CA ALA A 367 3.25 -31.70 14.97
C ALA A 367 2.30 -30.99 13.99
N ARG A 368 0.99 -30.96 14.26
CA ARG A 368 0.01 -30.23 13.45
C ARG A 368 0.19 -28.72 13.55
N LEU A 369 0.39 -28.19 14.77
CA LEU A 369 0.68 -26.77 14.99
C LEU A 369 1.96 -26.33 14.26
N LEU A 370 3.01 -27.16 14.27
CA LEU A 370 4.23 -26.87 13.52
C LEU A 370 4.00 -26.80 12.02
N VAL A 371 3.16 -27.69 11.47
CA VAL A 371 2.80 -27.65 10.05
C VAL A 371 2.03 -26.38 9.74
N ASP A 372 1.04 -26.01 10.55
CA ASP A 372 0.24 -24.79 10.34
C ASP A 372 1.09 -23.52 10.46
N GLU A 373 1.96 -23.44 11.46
CA GLU A 373 2.89 -22.34 11.67
C GLU A 373 3.77 -22.13 10.44
N ILE A 374 4.46 -23.17 9.96
CA ILE A 374 5.32 -23.03 8.78
C ILE A 374 4.48 -22.75 7.52
N ALA A 375 3.35 -23.42 7.38
CA ALA A 375 2.49 -23.27 6.21
C ALA A 375 1.93 -21.85 6.08
N GLY A 376 1.63 -21.18 7.20
CA GLY A 376 1.14 -19.80 7.24
C GLY A 376 2.26 -18.75 7.19
N SER A 377 3.35 -18.95 7.94
CA SER A 377 4.40 -17.93 8.09
C SER A 377 5.25 -17.73 6.84
N VAL A 378 5.27 -18.67 5.89
CA VAL A 378 6.00 -18.52 4.61
C VAL A 378 5.19 -17.81 3.53
N HIS A 379 3.92 -17.49 3.78
CA HIS A 379 3.10 -16.76 2.83
C HIS A 379 3.59 -15.30 2.75
N GLY A 380 3.89 -14.81 1.54
CA GLY A 380 4.34 -13.43 1.31
C GLY A 380 5.78 -13.12 1.73
N VAL A 381 6.59 -14.12 2.04
CA VAL A 381 8.00 -13.94 2.43
C VAL A 381 8.91 -14.06 1.21
N ALA A 382 9.85 -13.12 1.05
CA ALA A 382 10.86 -13.16 0.00
C ALA A 382 11.73 -14.43 0.10
N GLU A 383 12.13 -15.00 -1.05
CA GLU A 383 12.81 -16.31 -1.10
C GLU A 383 14.12 -16.32 -0.30
N GLU A 384 14.85 -15.19 -0.30
CA GLU A 384 16.08 -14.99 0.47
C GLU A 384 15.89 -15.03 1.99
N ASP A 385 14.69 -14.71 2.48
CA ASP A 385 14.36 -14.66 3.91
C ASP A 385 13.81 -15.98 4.45
N VAL A 386 13.35 -16.88 3.56
CA VAL A 386 12.82 -18.20 3.94
C VAL A 386 13.77 -19.01 4.82
N PRO A 387 15.10 -19.11 4.56
CA PRO A 387 16.03 -19.82 5.44
C PRO A 387 16.07 -19.24 6.86
N THR A 388 16.02 -17.92 7.00
CA THR A 388 16.05 -17.23 8.29
C THR A 388 14.79 -17.55 9.09
N LEU A 389 13.62 -17.44 8.44
CA LEU A 389 12.32 -17.77 9.04
C LEU A 389 12.26 -19.24 9.47
N LEU A 390 12.68 -20.17 8.61
CA LEU A 390 12.68 -21.60 8.93
C LEU A 390 13.65 -21.93 10.07
N GLY A 391 14.80 -21.28 10.13
CA GLY A 391 15.77 -21.47 11.21
C GLY A 391 15.23 -21.00 12.57
N ALA A 392 14.42 -19.94 12.60
CA ALA A 392 13.75 -19.47 13.79
C ALA A 392 12.58 -20.39 14.21
N THR A 393 11.80 -20.85 13.24
CA THR A 393 10.56 -21.63 13.45
C THR A 393 10.84 -23.11 13.76
N VAL A 394 11.93 -23.67 13.21
CA VAL A 394 12.29 -25.09 13.35
C VAL A 394 13.69 -25.26 13.94
N PRO A 395 13.89 -24.96 15.23
CA PRO A 395 15.16 -25.24 15.89
C PRO A 395 15.54 -26.72 15.80
N ALA A 396 16.83 -27.06 15.86
CA ALA A 396 17.32 -28.42 15.61
C ALA A 396 16.65 -29.54 16.45
N GLY A 397 16.09 -29.23 17.62
CA GLY A 397 15.32 -30.18 18.45
C GLY A 397 13.98 -30.61 17.85
N TYR A 398 13.39 -29.79 16.98
CA TYR A 398 12.08 -30.03 16.35
C TYR A 398 12.16 -31.09 15.25
N ALA A 399 13.36 -31.42 14.75
CA ALA A 399 13.56 -32.46 13.73
C ALA A 399 12.99 -33.83 14.15
N THR A 400 12.90 -34.09 15.46
CA THR A 400 12.26 -35.30 16.02
C THR A 400 10.78 -35.40 15.66
N LEU A 401 10.07 -34.28 15.56
CA LEU A 401 8.65 -34.24 15.20
C LEU A 401 8.41 -34.66 13.75
N PHE A 402 9.43 -34.62 12.87
CA PHE A 402 9.25 -34.97 11.47
C PHE A 402 8.78 -36.41 11.26
N GLU A 403 9.11 -37.32 12.18
CA GLU A 403 8.55 -38.66 12.19
C GLU A 403 7.03 -38.64 12.42
N THR A 404 6.55 -37.80 13.32
CA THR A 404 5.11 -37.63 13.57
C THR A 404 4.46 -36.88 12.38
N VAL A 405 5.09 -35.81 11.89
CA VAL A 405 4.59 -34.96 10.79
C VAL A 405 4.28 -35.75 9.51
N TRP A 406 5.19 -36.62 9.02
CA TRP A 406 4.93 -37.35 7.76
C TRP A 406 3.76 -38.33 7.85
N ARG A 407 3.31 -38.67 9.07
CA ARG A 407 2.20 -39.58 9.30
C ARG A 407 0.86 -38.86 9.47
N LEU A 408 0.86 -37.54 9.56
CA LEU A 408 -0.35 -36.73 9.72
C LEU A 408 -1.23 -36.83 8.49
N ASP A 409 -2.54 -36.79 8.75
CA ASP A 409 -3.54 -36.46 7.75
C ASP A 409 -3.74 -34.93 7.80
N HIS A 410 -2.92 -34.22 7.01
CA HIS A 410 -2.88 -32.77 6.92
C HIS A 410 -2.49 -32.33 5.49
N PRO A 411 -3.21 -31.38 4.88
CA PRO A 411 -3.00 -30.99 3.48
C PRO A 411 -1.57 -30.48 3.20
N ASP A 412 -1.00 -29.69 4.11
CA ASP A 412 0.34 -29.09 3.94
C ASP A 412 1.53 -29.96 4.32
N THR A 413 1.33 -31.20 4.82
CA THR A 413 2.43 -32.03 5.34
C THR A 413 3.57 -32.20 4.34
N HIS A 414 3.25 -32.52 3.09
CA HIS A 414 4.29 -32.74 2.07
C HIS A 414 4.98 -31.43 1.70
N ARG A 415 4.21 -30.36 1.46
CA ARG A 415 4.71 -29.03 1.10
C ARG A 415 5.70 -28.51 2.15
N VAL A 416 5.30 -28.53 3.43
CA VAL A 416 6.12 -28.05 4.55
C VAL A 416 7.41 -28.87 4.70
N LEU A 417 7.34 -30.21 4.63
CA LEU A 417 8.54 -31.04 4.75
C LEU A 417 9.52 -30.84 3.58
N THR A 418 9.01 -30.59 2.36
CA THR A 418 9.84 -30.26 1.20
C THR A 418 10.52 -28.91 1.38
N LEU A 419 9.77 -27.88 1.79
CA LEU A 419 10.26 -26.53 2.03
C LEU A 419 11.38 -26.49 3.09
N ILE A 420 11.16 -27.14 4.25
CA ILE A 420 12.21 -27.31 5.28
C ILE A 420 13.40 -28.08 4.69
N GLY A 421 13.12 -29.12 3.91
CA GLY A 421 14.15 -29.92 3.27
C GLY A 421 15.06 -29.09 2.37
N GLU A 422 14.51 -28.13 1.63
CA GLU A 422 15.22 -27.33 0.64
C GLU A 422 15.97 -26.14 1.25
N HIS A 423 15.31 -25.38 2.13
CA HIS A 423 15.77 -24.06 2.54
C HIS A 423 16.29 -23.99 3.99
N HIS A 424 16.11 -25.02 4.82
CA HIS A 424 16.52 -24.92 6.23
C HIS A 424 18.05 -24.74 6.40
N PRO A 425 18.52 -23.78 7.22
CA PRO A 425 19.94 -23.43 7.33
C PRO A 425 20.80 -24.54 7.98
N ASP A 426 20.23 -25.30 8.92
CA ASP A 426 20.89 -26.52 9.42
C ASP A 426 20.70 -27.70 8.46
N LYS A 427 21.83 -28.18 7.94
CA LYS A 427 21.90 -29.31 7.00
C LYS A 427 21.39 -30.61 7.59
N ALA A 428 21.52 -30.83 8.91
CA ALA A 428 21.06 -32.06 9.54
C ALA A 428 19.52 -32.11 9.60
N THR A 429 18.90 -31.01 10.02
CA THR A 429 17.44 -30.82 10.02
C THR A 429 16.88 -30.91 8.60
N ALA A 430 17.46 -30.19 7.63
CA ALA A 430 17.07 -30.26 6.22
C ALA A 430 17.10 -31.71 5.68
N LYS A 431 18.15 -32.47 5.99
CA LYS A 431 18.25 -33.88 5.57
C LYS A 431 17.17 -34.77 6.18
N GLN A 432 16.78 -34.53 7.42
CA GLN A 432 15.71 -35.28 8.07
C GLN A 432 14.35 -34.95 7.45
N ALA A 433 14.08 -33.66 7.19
CA ALA A 433 12.87 -33.21 6.51
C ALA A 433 12.73 -33.82 5.10
N ARG A 434 13.79 -33.81 4.28
CA ARG A 434 13.78 -34.47 2.94
C ARG A 434 13.40 -35.96 3.02
N ARG A 435 13.92 -36.68 4.02
CA ARG A 435 13.57 -38.10 4.23
C ARG A 435 12.10 -38.27 4.62
N ALA A 436 11.59 -37.41 5.48
CA ALA A 436 10.19 -37.41 5.88
C ALA A 436 9.27 -37.03 4.69
N ALA A 437 9.64 -36.04 3.88
CA ALA A 437 8.91 -35.64 2.68
C ALA A 437 8.76 -36.80 1.68
N HIS A 438 9.83 -37.56 1.45
CA HIS A 438 9.79 -38.76 0.61
C HIS A 438 8.86 -39.85 1.17
N LYS A 439 8.80 -40.03 2.49
CA LYS A 439 7.86 -40.97 3.13
C LYS A 439 6.41 -40.50 2.96
N ALA A 440 6.15 -39.20 3.12
CA ALA A 440 4.83 -38.61 2.93
C ALA A 440 4.32 -38.78 1.49
N ALA A 441 5.16 -38.46 0.48
CA ALA A 441 4.81 -38.63 -0.94
C ALA A 441 4.44 -40.08 -1.30
N GLY A 442 5.12 -41.06 -0.69
CA GLY A 442 4.83 -42.48 -0.87
C GLY A 442 3.46 -42.93 -0.33
N ARG A 443 2.85 -42.18 0.61
CA ARG A 443 1.50 -42.48 1.13
C ARG A 443 0.40 -41.98 0.20
N THR A 444 0.60 -40.84 -0.47
CA THR A 444 -0.40 -40.26 -1.39
C THR A 444 -0.58 -41.10 -2.67
N HIS A 445 0.37 -41.99 -2.96
CA HIS A 445 0.37 -42.88 -4.14
C HIS A 445 -0.07 -44.34 -3.82
N SER A 446 -0.48 -44.64 -2.58
CA SER A 446 -1.07 -45.94 -2.17
C SER A 446 -2.53 -45.77 -1.81
#